data_AF-A0A150NB41-F1
#
_entry.id   AF-A0A150NB41-F1
#
_cell.length_a   1.000
_cell.length_b   1.000
_cell.length_c   1.000
_cell.angle_alpha   90.00
_cell.angle_beta   90.00
_cell.angle_gamma   90.00
#
_symmetry.space_group_name_H-M   'P 1'
#
loop_
_entity.id
_entity.type
_entity.pdbx_description
1 polymer ?
#
loop_
_entity_poly.entity_id
_entity_poly.type
_entity_poly.pdbx_seq_one_letter_code
_entity_poly.pdbx_strand_id
1 'polypeptide(L)' 'MKTEKEKMVAGHLYNPADPELVKERERARRLVRLYNETLETEYEKRTALLKELFGSTGERLFVYRAELPLRLRLQHSRR' A
#
# COMPACT_ATOMS: atom_id res chain seq x y z
N MET A 1 -17.30 5.23 -25.61
CA MET A 1 -15.87 4.92 -25.78
C MET A 1 -15.35 4.49 -24.42
N LYS A 2 -14.54 3.42 -24.32
CA LYS A 2 -14.02 2.97 -23.02
C LYS A 2 -13.00 3.97 -22.46
N THR A 3 -13.00 4.19 -21.15
CA THR A 3 -11.94 4.97 -20.46
C THR A 3 -10.62 4.20 -20.44
N GLU A 4 -9.50 4.87 -20.16
CA GLU A 4 -8.20 4.19 -20.02
C GLU A 4 -8.21 3.22 -18.83
N LYS A 5 -8.97 3.53 -17.77
CA LYS A 5 -9.19 2.63 -16.65
C LYS A 5 -9.97 1.38 -17.03
N GLU A 6 -11.03 1.51 -17.81
CA GLU A 6 -11.80 0.35 -18.30
C GLU A 6 -10.95 -0.53 -19.23
N LYS A 7 -10.08 0.06 -20.06
CA LYS A 7 -9.11 -0.68 -20.89
C LYS A 7 -8.11 -1.43 -20.02
N MET A 8 -7.54 -0.77 -19.00
CA MET A 8 -6.61 -1.38 -18.05
C MET A 8 -7.23 -2.60 -17.36
N VAL A 9 -8.46 -2.46 -16.82
CA VAL A 9 -9.16 -3.54 -16.11
C VAL A 9 -9.52 -4.70 -17.06
N ALA A 10 -9.86 -4.39 -18.31
CA ALA A 10 -10.14 -5.40 -19.34
C ALA A 10 -8.88 -6.04 -19.95
N GLY A 11 -7.67 -5.68 -19.50
CA GLY A 11 -6.41 -6.21 -20.03
C GLY A 11 -6.06 -5.73 -21.44
N HIS A 12 -6.68 -4.66 -21.92
CA HIS A 12 -6.35 -4.04 -23.20
C HIS A 12 -5.16 -3.08 -23.07
N LEU A 13 -4.56 -2.70 -24.20
CA LEU A 13 -3.63 -1.58 -24.23
C LEU A 13 -4.33 -0.31 -23.74
N TYR A 14 -3.69 0.39 -22.80
CA TYR A 14 -4.17 1.63 -22.20
C TYR A 14 -3.00 2.59 -22.01
N ASN A 15 -3.29 3.89 -21.87
CA ASN A 15 -2.29 4.91 -21.56
C ASN A 15 -2.10 5.01 -20.03
N PRO A 16 -0.98 4.55 -19.45
CA PRO A 16 -0.76 4.65 -18.02
C PRO A 16 -0.58 6.10 -17.53
N ALA A 17 -0.26 7.05 -18.42
CA ALA A 17 -0.14 8.47 -18.09
C ALA A 17 -1.49 9.20 -18.07
N ASP A 18 -2.60 8.50 -18.29
CA ASP A 18 -3.94 9.07 -18.17
C ASP A 18 -4.14 9.75 -16.79
N PRO A 19 -4.71 10.97 -16.74
CA PRO A 19 -4.87 11.72 -15.50
C PRO A 19 -5.68 11.00 -14.40
N GLU A 20 -6.68 10.19 -14.77
CA GLU A 20 -7.47 9.39 -13.81
C GLU A 20 -6.56 8.37 -13.13
N LEU A 21 -5.82 7.61 -13.93
CA LEU A 21 -4.90 6.58 -13.43
C LEU A 21 -3.72 7.16 -12.64
N VAL A 22 -3.23 8.34 -13.02
CA VAL A 22 -2.20 9.06 -12.25
C VAL A 22 -2.74 9.42 -10.87
N LYS A 23 -3.91 10.06 -10.81
CA LYS A 23 -4.54 10.49 -9.55
C LYS A 23 -4.81 9.32 -8.61
N GLU A 24 -5.27 8.19 -9.15
CA GLU A 24 -5.50 6.97 -8.36
C GLU A 24 -4.20 6.39 -7.79
N ARG A 25 -3.13 6.33 -8.58
CA ARG A 25 -1.82 5.87 -8.09
C ARG A 25 -1.24 6.81 -7.04
N GLU A 26 -1.40 8.12 -7.19
CA GLU A 26 -0.97 9.09 -6.18
C GLU A 26 -1.73 8.92 -4.86
N ARG A 27 -3.05 8.70 -4.93
CA ARG A 27 -3.87 8.37 -3.76
C ARG A 27 -3.37 7.07 -3.10
N ALA A 28 -3.16 6.01 -3.87
CA ALA A 28 -2.67 4.73 -3.34
C ALA A 28 -1.30 4.88 -2.66
N ARG A 29 -0.35 5.59 -3.27
CA ARG A 29 0.97 5.88 -2.69
C ARG A 29 0.89 6.67 -1.39
N ARG A 30 -0.05 7.63 -1.29
CA ARG A 30 -0.29 8.40 -0.07
C ARG A 30 -0.76 7.49 1.06
N LEU A 31 -1.74 6.62 0.80
CA LEU A 31 -2.26 5.67 1.79
C LEU A 31 -1.18 4.68 2.24
N VAL A 32 -0.38 4.14 1.31
CA VAL A 32 0.76 3.28 1.64
C VAL A 32 1.78 3.99 2.53
N ARG A 33 2.07 5.27 2.25
CA ARG A 33 2.99 6.07 3.09
C ARG A 33 2.44 6.26 4.50
N LEU A 34 1.19 6.70 4.62
CA LEU A 34 0.51 6.86 5.92
C LEU A 34 0.48 5.55 6.69
N TYR A 35 0.25 4.43 6.01
CA TYR A 35 0.27 3.10 6.60
C TYR A 35 1.67 2.73 7.12
N ASN A 36 2.71 2.96 6.32
CA ASN A 36 4.09 2.64 6.70
C ASN A 36 4.60 3.48 7.87
N GLU A 37 4.06 4.69 8.05
CA GLU A 37 4.36 5.62 9.16
C GLU A 37 3.61 5.28 10.45
N THR A 38 2.67 4.32 10.44
CA THR A 38 1.98 3.89 11.67
C THR A 38 2.90 3.10 12.62
N LEU A 39 2.59 3.17 13.90
CA LEU A 39 3.16 2.28 14.92
C LEU A 39 2.52 0.89 14.85
N GLU A 40 3.24 -0.12 15.33
CA GLU A 40 2.78 -1.50 15.40
C GLU A 40 1.50 -1.67 16.24
N THR A 41 1.29 -0.79 17.22
CA THR A 41 0.13 -0.77 18.12
C THR A 41 -1.08 0.01 17.59
N GLU A 42 -0.95 0.77 16.49
CA GLU A 42 -2.05 1.54 15.90
C GLU A 42 -2.99 0.66 15.05
N TYR A 43 -3.51 -0.43 15.62
CA TYR A 43 -4.27 -1.46 14.91
C TYR A 43 -5.50 -0.94 14.15
N GLU A 44 -6.28 -0.06 14.77
CA GLU A 44 -7.50 0.50 14.17
C GLU A 44 -7.18 1.38 12.96
N LYS A 45 -6.19 2.27 13.11
CA LYS A 45 -5.71 3.14 12.03
C LYS A 45 -5.11 2.34 10.88
N ARG A 46 -4.30 1.32 11.18
CA ARG A 46 -3.77 0.39 10.18
C ARG A 46 -4.88 -0.32 9.42
N THR A 47 -5.91 -0.78 10.12
CA THR A 47 -7.08 -1.41 9.50
C THR A 47 -7.82 -0.43 8.60
N ALA A 48 -8.09 0.79 9.07
CA ALA A 48 -8.78 1.81 8.29
C ALA A 48 -8.04 2.17 7.00
N LEU A 49 -6.72 2.40 7.08
CA LEU A 49 -5.88 2.71 5.93
C LEU A 49 -5.87 1.57 4.89
N LEU A 50 -5.82 0.31 5.34
CA LEU A 50 -5.85 -0.84 4.44
C LEU A 50 -7.22 -1.04 3.78
N LYS A 51 -8.32 -0.84 4.51
CA LYS A 51 -9.68 -0.88 3.95
C LYS A 51 -9.85 0.19 2.89
N GLU A 52 -9.35 1.40 3.16
CA GLU A 52 -9.38 2.49 2.19
C GLU A 52 -8.50 2.21 0.96
N LEU A 53 -7.34 1.58 1.13
CA LEU A 53 -6.40 1.25 0.06
C LEU A 53 -6.93 0.18 -0.88
N PHE A 54 -7.47 -0.92 -0.35
CA PHE A 54 -7.95 -2.05 -1.15
C PHE A 54 -9.39 -1.89 -1.65
N GLY A 55 -10.15 -0.96 -1.07
CA GLY A 55 -11.55 -0.69 -1.42
C GLY A 55 -12.53 -1.73 -0.88
N SER A 56 -12.24 -3.03 -1.07
CA SER A 56 -13.02 -4.14 -0.51
C SER A 56 -12.11 -5.12 0.21
N THR A 57 -12.50 -5.54 1.42
CA THR A 57 -11.74 -6.45 2.27
C THR A 57 -12.69 -7.35 3.05
N GLY A 58 -12.18 -8.47 3.58
CA GLY A 58 -12.88 -9.21 4.63
C GLY A 58 -12.98 -8.43 5.95
N GLU A 59 -13.61 -9.04 6.96
CA GLU A 59 -13.82 -8.40 8.27
C GLU A 59 -12.50 -8.07 8.98
N ARG A 60 -11.57 -9.03 8.98
CA ARG A 60 -10.25 -8.93 9.61
C ARG A 60 -9.18 -8.95 8.52
N LEU A 61 -8.30 -7.96 8.56
CA LEU A 61 -7.15 -7.89 7.68
C LEU A 61 -5.94 -7.36 8.44
N PHE A 62 -4.79 -7.91 8.11
CA PHE A 62 -3.52 -7.48 8.65
C PHE A 62 -2.46 -7.65 7.57
N VAL A 63 -1.63 -6.62 7.39
CA VAL A 63 -0.49 -6.67 6.47
C VAL A 63 0.76 -6.49 7.32
N TYR A 64 1.70 -7.43 7.21
CA TYR A 64 3.00 -7.25 7.83
C TYR A 64 3.76 -6.17 7.06
N ARG A 65 4.20 -5.14 7.76
CA ARG A 65 5.24 -4.25 7.22
C ARG A 65 6.49 -5.11 7.16
N ALA A 66 6.98 -5.41 5.95
CA ALA A 66 8.31 -5.98 5.81
C ALA A 66 9.29 -4.89 6.25
N GLU A 67 9.71 -4.95 7.51
CA GLU A 67 10.89 -4.21 7.93
C GLU A 67 12.05 -4.81 7.13
N LEU A 68 12.60 -4.04 6.19
CA LEU A 68 13.99 -4.26 5.84
C LEU A 68 14.73 -4.20 7.18
N PRO A 69 15.35 -5.30 7.61
CA PRO A 69 15.69 -5.48 9.01
C PRO A 69 16.59 -4.36 9.45
N LEU A 70 16.26 -3.76 10.61
CA LEU A 70 17.24 -3.18 11.51
C LEU A 70 18.50 -4.04 11.40
N ARG A 71 19.60 -3.48 10.87
CA ARG A 71 20.93 -4.07 11.03
C ARG A 71 21.27 -4.03 12.52
N LEU A 72 20.65 -4.90 13.30
CA LEU A 72 21.18 -5.39 14.56
C LEU A 72 22.39 -6.27 14.20
N ARG A 73 23.52 -5.62 13.90
CA ARG A 73 24.80 -6.26 14.18
C ARG A 73 24.85 -6.42 15.70
N LEU A 74 24.41 -7.59 16.18
CA LEU A 74 24.97 -8.19 17.37
C LEU A 74 26.44 -8.55 17.07
N GLN A 75 27.28 -7.53 16.89
CA GLN A 75 28.63 -7.53 17.44
C GLN A 75 28.40 -6.68 18.68
N HIS A 76 28.31 -7.21 19.89
CA HIS A 76 29.43 -7.60 20.72
C HIS A 76 28.99 -8.77 21.63
N SER A 77 29.11 -10.00 21.14
CA SER A 77 29.37 -11.14 22.02
C SER A 77 30.73 -11.69 21.60
N ARG A 78 31.76 -11.13 22.23
CA ARG A 78 33.13 -11.65 22.41
C ARG A 78 33.99 -10.52 22.96
N ARG A 79 33.91 -10.32 24.27
CA ARG A 79 35.01 -10.47 25.22
C ARG A 79 34.43 -10.44 26.63
#